data_AF-A0ABD2LMF8-F1
#
_entry.id   AF-A0ABD2LMF8-F1
#
_cell.length_a   1.000
_cell.length_b   1.000
_cell.length_c   1.000
_cell.angle_alpha   90.00
_cell.angle_beta   90.00
_cell.angle_gamma   90.00
#
_symmetry.space_group_name_H-M   'P 1'
#
loop_
_entity.id
_entity.type
_entity.pdbx_description
1 polymer ?
#
loop_
_entity_poly.entity_id
_entity_poly.type
_entity_poly.pdbx_seq_one_letter_code
_entity_poly.pdbx_strand_id
1 'polypeptide(L)'
;MSSFTTSSSADEFSPLQPIFPNLSPSEEMSVLIARIAELYRAKTIEPSVASSEVFGQDGYGMNDDGFSLDEEEEEDEQQEDRKTPTKDVLEDHLKAILERIVEIEKQQQQQTKAFLESQNDQKKILEKISETEKQQQQQTKAFLESQNDQKKILEKISEMEKQTKKKVLLKFQENCWDSFACHNELKIIGDKCLIVHHKGPTGWRCSVFAKYPIVLNKRLSDFFYYEISVMKKEKNFESIIFGFAVKQQTKLDGSIHYEKGTYAFESNGEIWINGERNGTNAEYSYGVGDTVGIGVNSATRQIIFTKNGLRLDTSDFLVDPSFADGSFYPFVTLFGSGDKIEANFGPNFKFDLETL
;
A
#
# COMPACT_ATOMS: atom_id res chain seq x y z
N MET A 1 -2.05 36.40 36.69
CA MET A 1 -1.40 37.72 36.65
C MET A 1 -1.46 38.25 35.23
N SER A 2 -1.94 39.49 35.08
CA SER A 2 -1.92 40.38 33.91
C SER A 2 -2.70 39.90 32.68
N SER A 3 -3.99 40.23 32.46
CA SER A 3 -4.57 41.54 32.09
C SER A 3 -3.91 42.21 30.88
N PHE A 4 -4.66 42.40 29.79
CA PHE A 4 -4.97 43.73 29.24
C PHE A 4 -6.18 43.67 28.31
N THR A 5 -7.18 44.45 28.69
CA THR A 5 -8.41 44.82 27.98
C THR A 5 -8.20 46.12 27.19
N THR A 6 -8.81 46.23 26.02
CA THR A 6 -9.31 47.49 25.41
C THR A 6 -10.43 47.08 24.44
N SER A 7 -11.71 47.28 24.74
CA SER A 7 -12.48 48.55 24.74
C SER A 7 -12.48 49.24 23.38
N SER A 8 -13.63 49.21 22.70
CA SER A 8 -14.12 50.34 21.90
C SER A 8 -15.65 50.26 21.80
N SER A 9 -16.30 51.21 22.45
CA SER A 9 -17.72 51.51 22.44
C SER A 9 -17.89 52.94 21.90
N ALA A 10 -18.70 53.09 20.85
CA ALA A 10 -19.27 54.32 20.29
C ALA A 10 -19.85 53.88 18.92
N ASP A 11 -21.09 54.12 18.51
CA ASP A 11 -21.95 55.26 18.82
C ASP A 11 -23.44 54.88 18.78
N GLU A 12 -24.15 55.62 19.60
CA GLU A 12 -25.59 55.70 19.78
C GLU A 12 -26.15 56.73 18.79
N PHE A 13 -26.98 56.30 17.84
CA PHE A 13 -27.98 57.14 17.18
C PHE A 13 -29.17 56.25 16.81
N SER A 14 -30.23 56.31 17.62
CA SER A 14 -31.51 55.68 17.32
C SER A 14 -32.24 56.53 16.26
N PRO A 15 -32.50 56.02 15.04
CA PRO A 15 -33.41 56.67 14.11
C PRO A 15 -34.84 56.34 14.57
N LEU A 16 -35.67 57.38 14.68
CA LEU A 16 -37.11 57.30 14.93
C LEU A 16 -37.74 56.13 14.13
N GLN A 17 -38.45 55.25 14.84
CA GLN A 17 -39.14 54.12 14.25
C GLN A 17 -40.09 54.58 13.12
N PRO A 18 -40.03 54.00 11.91
CA PRO A 18 -41.03 54.26 10.89
C PRO A 18 -42.34 53.60 11.32
N ILE A 19 -43.39 54.41 11.41
CA ILE A 19 -44.76 54.02 11.76
C ILE A 19 -45.37 53.24 10.58
N PHE A 20 -44.85 52.07 10.23
CA PHE A 20 -45.52 50.99 9.48
C PHE A 20 -44.71 49.71 9.69
N PRO A 21 -45.26 48.65 10.31
CA PRO A 21 -44.50 47.43 10.57
C PRO A 21 -44.27 46.66 9.25
N ASN A 22 -43.01 46.33 8.93
CA ASN A 22 -42.52 45.30 7.96
C ASN A 22 -43.57 44.61 7.07
N LEU A 23 -44.23 45.36 6.19
CA LEU A 23 -45.09 44.79 5.16
C LEU A 23 -44.23 44.48 3.94
N SER A 24 -44.46 43.33 3.31
CA SER A 24 -43.87 43.05 2.01
C SER A 24 -44.36 44.09 1.00
N PRO A 25 -43.58 44.41 -0.06
CA PRO A 25 -44.01 45.40 -1.06
C PRO A 25 -45.39 45.12 -1.68
N SER A 26 -45.83 43.86 -1.70
CA SER A 26 -47.17 43.44 -2.14
C SER A 26 -48.28 43.83 -1.16
N GLU A 27 -47.99 43.77 0.14
CA GLU A 27 -48.94 44.14 1.19
C GLU A 27 -49.06 45.66 1.29
N GLU A 28 -47.95 46.40 1.14
CA GLU A 28 -47.97 47.87 1.06
C GLU A 28 -48.80 48.38 -0.14
N MET A 29 -48.66 47.74 -1.31
CA MET A 29 -49.47 48.04 -2.50
C MET A 29 -50.96 47.81 -2.25
N SER A 30 -51.30 46.72 -1.56
CA SER A 30 -52.69 46.37 -1.24
C SER A 30 -53.32 47.38 -0.28
N VAL A 31 -52.55 47.83 0.72
CA VAL A 31 -52.98 48.87 1.68
C VAL A 31 -53.16 50.22 0.97
N LEU A 32 -52.28 50.59 0.05
CA LEU A 32 -52.39 51.82 -0.74
C LEU A 32 -53.60 51.81 -1.68
N ILE A 33 -53.87 50.70 -2.37
CA ILE A 33 -55.06 50.55 -3.24
C ILE A 33 -56.35 50.66 -2.42
N ALA A 34 -56.40 50.03 -1.24
CA ALA A 34 -57.54 50.13 -0.34
C ALA A 34 -57.79 51.58 0.11
N ARG A 35 -56.72 52.31 0.44
CA ARG A 35 -56.82 53.72 0.88
C ARG A 35 -57.28 54.66 -0.23
N ILE A 36 -56.87 54.41 -1.48
CA ILE A 36 -57.36 55.16 -2.64
C ILE A 36 -58.86 54.92 -2.84
N ALA A 37 -59.32 53.66 -2.75
CA ALA A 37 -60.73 53.32 -2.90
C ALA A 37 -61.60 54.01 -1.82
N GLU A 38 -61.12 54.12 -0.59
CA GLU A 38 -61.79 54.88 0.47
C GLU A 38 -61.89 56.37 0.15
N LEU A 39 -60.81 56.98 -0.33
CA LEU A 39 -60.79 58.41 -0.70
C LEU A 39 -61.71 58.70 -1.90
N TYR A 40 -61.83 57.78 -2.86
CA TYR A 40 -62.79 57.89 -3.95
C TYR A 40 -64.24 57.77 -3.45
N ARG A 41 -64.54 56.85 -2.52
CA ARG A 41 -65.89 56.74 -1.93
C ARG A 41 -66.29 57.99 -1.17
N ALA A 42 -65.38 58.59 -0.40
CA ALA A 42 -65.62 59.82 0.36
C ALA A 42 -65.93 61.04 -0.54
N LYS A 43 -65.55 61.00 -1.82
CA LYS A 43 -65.77 62.08 -2.79
C LYS A 43 -67.15 62.03 -3.47
N THR A 44 -67.95 60.98 -3.26
CA THR A 44 -69.12 60.70 -4.13
C THR A 44 -70.49 60.72 -3.41
N ILE A 45 -70.61 61.29 -2.20
CA ILE A 45 -71.89 61.27 -1.45
C ILE A 45 -72.35 62.68 -1.06
N GLU A 46 -73.40 63.17 -1.74
CA GLU A 46 -74.44 64.06 -1.16
C GLU A 46 -75.79 63.30 -1.11
N PRO A 47 -76.74 63.64 -0.19
CA PRO A 47 -77.82 62.73 0.22
C PRO A 47 -79.20 63.06 -0.38
N SER A 48 -80.02 62.05 -0.75
CA SER A 48 -81.50 62.16 -0.85
C SER A 48 -82.25 60.84 -1.16
N VAL A 49 -83.03 60.40 -0.17
CA VAL A 49 -84.47 59.97 -0.17
C VAL A 49 -84.99 58.79 -1.04
N ALA A 50 -85.32 57.71 -0.32
CA ALA A 50 -86.52 56.82 -0.28
C ALA A 50 -87.33 56.39 -1.52
N SER A 51 -87.71 55.09 -1.51
CA SER A 51 -89.05 54.44 -1.69
C SER A 51 -89.00 53.17 -2.58
N SER A 52 -89.32 51.98 -2.04
CA SER A 52 -90.61 51.22 -2.14
C SER A 52 -90.83 50.64 -3.55
N GLU A 53 -91.03 49.35 -3.86
CA GLU A 53 -91.90 48.24 -3.38
C GLU A 53 -91.47 46.97 -4.17
N VAL A 54 -91.24 45.78 -3.58
CA VAL A 54 -92.15 44.62 -3.31
C VAL A 54 -92.71 43.86 -4.54
N PHE A 55 -92.37 42.56 -4.65
CA PHE A 55 -93.16 41.33 -4.93
C PHE A 55 -92.17 40.20 -5.34
N GLY A 56 -91.90 39.17 -4.53
CA GLY A 56 -92.69 37.93 -4.31
C GLY A 56 -92.38 36.91 -5.43
N GLN A 57 -92.04 35.63 -5.28
CA GLN A 57 -92.28 34.56 -4.29
C GLN A 57 -91.62 33.30 -4.94
N ASP A 58 -90.86 32.38 -4.32
CA ASP A 58 -91.15 31.23 -3.43
C ASP A 58 -89.88 30.34 -3.54
N GLY A 59 -89.39 29.49 -2.64
CA GLY A 59 -89.87 28.89 -1.39
C GLY A 59 -89.03 27.62 -1.11
N TYR A 60 -88.92 27.24 0.18
CA TYR A 60 -88.33 26.02 0.77
C TYR A 60 -86.79 25.98 0.89
N GLY A 61 -86.16 25.74 2.05
CA GLY A 61 -86.58 25.44 3.42
C GLY A 61 -85.30 25.09 4.20
N MET A 62 -84.99 25.84 5.26
CA MET A 62 -85.14 25.46 6.68
C MET A 62 -83.90 24.81 7.34
N ASN A 63 -83.58 25.41 8.50
CA ASN A 63 -82.83 24.92 9.67
C ASN A 63 -81.37 25.40 9.77
N ASP A 64 -81.01 26.48 10.48
CA ASP A 64 -81.35 27.01 11.83
C ASP A 64 -80.27 26.63 12.88
N ASP A 65 -80.13 27.53 13.84
CA ASP A 65 -79.38 27.48 15.10
C ASP A 65 -77.90 27.95 15.05
N GLY A 66 -77.48 29.07 15.66
CA GLY A 66 -78.16 30.03 16.51
C GLY A 66 -77.18 30.85 17.38
N PHE A 67 -77.57 32.10 17.66
CA PHE A 67 -77.35 32.91 18.88
C PHE A 67 -75.92 33.33 19.30
N SER A 68 -75.62 34.52 19.85
CA SER A 68 -76.30 35.80 20.18
C SER A 68 -75.22 36.77 20.67
N LEU A 69 -75.17 38.04 20.22
CA LEU A 69 -75.59 39.28 20.92
C LEU A 69 -75.01 39.50 22.32
N ASP A 70 -74.38 40.67 22.49
CA ASP A 70 -74.54 41.70 23.55
C ASP A 70 -73.55 42.83 23.17
N GLU A 71 -73.97 43.93 22.55
CA GLU A 71 -74.41 45.22 23.17
C GLU A 71 -73.52 45.70 24.32
N GLU A 72 -72.81 46.82 24.12
CA GLU A 72 -72.83 47.98 25.03
C GLU A 72 -72.12 49.19 24.38
N GLU A 73 -72.84 50.32 24.38
CA GLU A 73 -72.41 51.67 24.03
C GLU A 73 -71.53 52.25 25.15
N GLU A 74 -70.44 52.94 24.83
CA GLU A 74 -70.01 54.12 25.59
C GLU A 74 -69.45 55.16 24.61
N GLU A 75 -70.15 56.29 24.56
CA GLU A 75 -69.72 57.55 23.96
C GLU A 75 -68.60 58.15 24.83
N ASP A 76 -67.46 58.49 24.24
CA ASP A 76 -66.55 59.47 24.83
C ASP A 76 -66.18 60.51 23.77
N GLU A 77 -66.74 61.70 23.96
CA GLU A 77 -66.47 62.92 23.20
C GLU A 77 -65.01 63.35 23.40
N GLN A 78 -64.18 63.21 22.36
CA GLN A 78 -63.03 64.10 22.18
C GLN A 78 -63.08 64.75 20.79
N GLN A 79 -63.58 65.98 20.83
CA GLN A 79 -63.61 66.96 19.77
C GLN A 79 -62.17 67.39 19.45
N GLU A 80 -61.57 66.84 18.39
CA GLU A 80 -60.31 67.31 17.84
C GLU A 80 -60.51 67.73 16.38
N ASP A 81 -60.29 69.03 16.12
CA ASP A 81 -60.42 69.74 14.85
C ASP A 81 -59.84 68.95 13.65
N ARG A 82 -60.70 68.26 12.89
CA ARG A 82 -60.33 67.81 11.53
C ARG A 82 -60.67 68.90 10.52
N LYS A 83 -59.70 69.77 10.26
CA LYS A 83 -59.62 70.57 9.03
C LYS A 83 -59.79 69.64 7.83
N THR A 84 -60.88 69.80 7.09
CA THR A 84 -61.06 69.16 5.78
C THR A 84 -59.94 69.62 4.84
N PRO A 85 -59.15 68.71 4.24
CA PRO A 85 -58.09 69.11 3.32
C PRO A 85 -58.71 69.78 2.10
N THR A 86 -58.18 70.94 1.71
CA THR A 86 -58.55 71.59 0.44
C THR A 86 -58.21 70.68 -0.74
N LYS A 87 -59.02 70.75 -1.81
CA LYS A 87 -58.97 69.88 -3.01
C LYS A 87 -57.57 69.70 -3.61
N ASP A 88 -56.72 70.73 -3.51
CA ASP A 88 -55.33 70.73 -4.00
C ASP A 88 -54.41 69.78 -3.21
N VAL A 89 -54.61 69.64 -1.89
CA VAL A 89 -53.84 68.72 -1.03
C VAL A 89 -54.12 67.25 -1.39
N LEU A 90 -55.35 66.96 -1.78
CA LEU A 90 -55.76 65.61 -2.20
C LEU A 90 -55.13 65.21 -3.55
N GLU A 91 -55.01 66.16 -4.48
CA GLU A 91 -54.40 65.93 -5.79
C GLU A 91 -52.88 65.68 -5.69
N ASP A 92 -52.19 66.44 -4.84
CA ASP A 92 -50.77 66.22 -4.56
C ASP A 92 -50.51 64.87 -3.87
N HIS A 93 -51.38 64.48 -2.93
CA HIS A 93 -51.32 63.14 -2.32
C HIS A 93 -51.55 62.02 -3.35
N LEU A 94 -52.50 62.19 -4.26
CA LEU A 94 -52.78 61.20 -5.31
C LEU A 94 -51.58 61.02 -6.25
N LYS A 95 -50.93 62.13 -6.61
CA LYS A 95 -49.73 62.12 -7.44
C LYS A 95 -48.54 61.47 -6.74
N ALA A 96 -48.33 61.77 -5.45
CA ALA A 96 -47.29 61.14 -4.64
C ALA A 96 -47.50 59.63 -4.49
N ILE A 97 -48.75 59.17 -4.39
CA ILE A 97 -49.08 57.74 -4.33
C ILE A 97 -48.79 57.07 -5.68
N LEU A 98 -49.18 57.69 -6.80
CA LEU A 98 -48.89 57.16 -8.14
C LEU A 98 -47.38 57.04 -8.41
N GLU A 99 -46.59 58.05 -8.05
CA GLU A 99 -45.12 57.98 -8.17
C GLU A 99 -44.54 56.83 -7.33
N ARG A 100 -45.07 56.61 -6.12
CA ARG A 100 -44.61 55.54 -5.23
C ARG A 100 -44.97 54.15 -5.75
N ILE A 101 -46.13 54.00 -6.39
CA ILE A 101 -46.53 52.75 -7.07
C ILE A 101 -45.55 52.42 -8.21
N VAL A 102 -45.20 53.41 -9.03
CA VAL A 102 -44.23 53.24 -10.13
C VAL A 102 -42.85 52.87 -9.58
N GLU A 103 -42.43 53.48 -8.47
CA GLU A 103 -41.17 53.14 -7.78
C GLU A 103 -41.18 51.68 -7.28
N ILE A 104 -42.28 51.23 -6.68
CA ILE A 104 -42.45 49.85 -6.18
C ILE A 104 -42.42 48.84 -7.33
N GLU A 105 -43.12 49.12 -8.43
CA GLU A 105 -43.11 48.24 -9.62
C GLU A 105 -41.70 48.11 -10.21
N LYS A 106 -40.95 49.22 -10.25
CA LYS A 106 -39.56 49.22 -10.72
C LYS A 106 -38.65 48.42 -9.79
N GLN A 107 -38.82 48.54 -8.48
CA GLN A 107 -38.08 47.73 -7.50
C GLN A 107 -38.41 46.24 -7.62
N GLN A 108 -39.69 45.87 -7.79
CA GLN A 108 -40.09 44.48 -8.01
C GLN A 108 -39.49 43.90 -9.30
N GLN A 109 -39.48 44.67 -10.40
CA GLN A 109 -38.83 44.25 -11.64
C GLN A 109 -37.32 44.05 -11.47
N GLN A 110 -36.64 44.93 -10.74
CA GLN A 110 -35.22 44.78 -10.44
C GLN A 110 -34.93 43.55 -9.58
N GLN A 111 -35.72 43.31 -8.53
CA GLN A 111 -35.59 42.12 -7.69
C GLN A 111 -35.82 40.83 -8.49
N THR A 112 -36.84 40.81 -9.36
CA THR A 112 -37.15 39.66 -10.21
C THR A 112 -36.01 39.36 -11.18
N LYS A 113 -35.42 40.40 -11.79
CA LYS A 113 -34.27 40.25 -12.68
C LYS A 113 -33.05 39.70 -11.96
N ALA A 114 -32.72 40.23 -10.77
CA ALA A 114 -31.61 39.76 -9.95
C ALA A 114 -31.79 38.31 -9.49
N PHE A 115 -33.03 37.92 -9.14
CA PHE A 115 -33.36 36.54 -8.78
C PHE A 115 -33.14 35.57 -9.95
N LEU A 116 -33.60 35.93 -11.16
CA LEU A 116 -33.42 35.12 -12.37
C LEU A 116 -31.94 34.91 -12.71
N GLU A 117 -31.14 35.97 -12.55
CA GLU A 117 -29.70 35.96 -12.81
C GLU A 117 -28.97 35.06 -11.80
N SER A 118 -29.31 35.17 -10.51
CA SER A 118 -28.80 34.29 -9.46
C SER A 118 -29.14 32.82 -9.69
N GLN A 119 -30.36 32.51 -10.15
CA GLN A 119 -30.78 31.14 -10.44
C GLN A 119 -29.99 30.54 -11.61
N ASN A 120 -29.67 31.36 -12.62
CA ASN A 120 -28.86 30.95 -13.76
C ASN A 120 -27.41 30.65 -13.35
N ASP A 121 -26.85 31.44 -12.44
CA ASP A 121 -25.50 31.21 -11.91
C ASP A 121 -25.44 29.96 -11.03
N GLN A 122 -26.46 29.70 -10.20
CA GLN A 122 -26.57 28.45 -9.45
C GLN A 122 -26.62 27.23 -10.38
N LYS A 123 -27.35 27.32 -11.50
CA LYS A 123 -27.41 26.24 -12.49
C LYS A 123 -26.04 25.95 -13.12
N LYS A 124 -25.28 26.98 -13.47
CA LYS A 124 -23.91 26.84 -14.00
C LYS A 124 -22.96 26.21 -12.97
N ILE A 125 -23.10 26.56 -11.69
CA ILE A 125 -22.30 25.97 -10.61
C ILE A 125 -22.62 24.47 -10.48
N LEU A 126 -23.90 24.10 -10.49
CA LEU A 126 -24.33 22.70 -10.39
C LEU A 126 -23.78 21.84 -11.55
N GLU A 127 -23.79 22.39 -12.76
CA GLU A 127 -23.26 21.72 -13.94
C GLU A 127 -21.75 21.45 -13.80
N LYS A 128 -20.97 22.44 -13.38
CA LYS A 128 -19.52 22.29 -13.09
C LYS A 128 -19.23 21.27 -11.98
N ILE A 129 -20.04 21.25 -10.92
CA ILE A 129 -19.90 20.25 -9.86
C ILE A 129 -20.11 18.85 -10.44
N SER A 130 -21.16 18.65 -11.25
CA SER A 130 -21.44 17.35 -11.86
C SER A 130 -20.33 16.87 -12.80
N GLU A 131 -19.70 17.79 -13.54
CA GLU A 131 -18.55 17.47 -14.39
C GLU A 131 -17.32 17.09 -13.58
N THR A 132 -17.07 17.83 -12.49
CA THR A 132 -15.94 17.57 -11.60
C THR A 132 -16.09 16.22 -10.91
N GLU A 133 -17.29 15.88 -10.43
CA GLU A 133 -17.59 14.57 -9.83
C GLU A 133 -17.37 13.42 -10.81
N LYS A 134 -17.81 13.58 -12.07
CA LYS A 134 -17.56 12.58 -13.11
C LYS A 134 -16.07 12.38 -13.37
N GLN A 135 -15.30 13.46 -13.48
CA GLN A 135 -13.85 13.39 -13.66
C GLN A 135 -13.17 12.70 -12.48
N GLN A 136 -13.59 13.01 -11.25
CA GLN A 136 -13.04 12.43 -10.03
C GLN A 136 -13.34 10.92 -9.94
N GLN A 137 -14.56 10.49 -10.29
CA GLN A 137 -14.91 9.06 -10.38
C GLN A 137 -14.06 8.33 -11.43
N GLN A 138 -13.84 8.96 -12.59
CA GLN A 138 -13.07 8.36 -13.68
C GLN A 138 -11.58 8.20 -13.31
N GLN A 139 -10.98 9.22 -12.67
CA GLN A 139 -9.63 9.14 -12.11
C GLN A 139 -9.52 8.06 -11.03
N THR A 140 -10.50 7.99 -10.11
CA THR A 140 -10.53 6.96 -9.05
C THR A 140 -10.54 5.55 -9.63
N LYS A 141 -11.35 5.31 -10.67
CA LYS A 141 -11.42 4.01 -11.34
C LYS A 141 -10.09 3.65 -12.01
N ALA A 142 -9.48 4.59 -12.74
CA ALA A 142 -8.18 4.38 -13.39
C ALA A 142 -7.06 4.10 -12.36
N PHE A 143 -7.09 4.76 -11.21
CA PHE A 143 -6.16 4.50 -10.11
C PHE A 143 -6.33 3.10 -9.54
N LEU A 144 -7.56 2.64 -9.31
CA LEU A 144 -7.83 1.28 -8.83
C LEU A 144 -7.35 0.20 -9.81
N GLU A 145 -7.60 0.38 -11.10
CA GLU A 145 -7.11 -0.54 -12.15
C GLU A 145 -5.58 -0.61 -12.17
N SER A 146 -4.91 0.55 -12.13
CA SER A 146 -3.44 0.63 -12.06
C SER A 146 -2.88 -0.09 -10.82
N GLN A 147 -3.51 0.09 -9.66
CA GLN A 147 -3.06 -0.57 -8.42
C GLN A 147 -3.21 -2.09 -8.49
N ASN A 148 -4.28 -2.58 -9.13
CA ASN A 148 -4.50 -4.02 -9.32
C ASN A 148 -3.47 -4.62 -10.30
N ASP A 149 -3.11 -3.90 -11.36
CA ASP A 149 -2.09 -4.33 -12.29
C ASP A 149 -0.69 -4.35 -11.65
N GLN A 150 -0.37 -3.35 -10.81
CA GLN A 150 0.85 -3.37 -10.00
C GLN A 150 0.92 -4.59 -9.07
N LYS A 151 -0.19 -4.95 -8.42
CA LYS A 151 -0.24 -6.14 -7.55
C LYS A 151 0.02 -7.44 -8.33
N LYS A 152 -0.58 -7.60 -9.52
CA LYS A 152 -0.34 -8.76 -10.39
C LYS A 152 1.12 -8.85 -10.86
N ILE A 153 1.75 -7.71 -11.14
CA ILE A 153 3.18 -7.66 -11.50
C ILE A 153 4.03 -8.14 -10.32
N LEU A 154 3.74 -7.66 -9.10
CA LEU A 154 4.49 -8.05 -7.91
C LEU A 154 4.40 -9.56 -7.61
N GLU A 155 3.19 -10.14 -7.74
CA GLU A 155 2.98 -11.59 -7.60
C GLU A 155 3.80 -12.39 -8.64
N LYS A 156 3.79 -11.96 -9.91
CA LYS A 156 4.60 -12.59 -10.97
C LYS A 156 6.11 -12.49 -10.70
N ILE A 157 6.59 -11.34 -10.20
CA ILE A 157 8.01 -11.18 -9.83
C ILE A 157 8.39 -12.17 -8.74
N SER A 158 7.60 -12.27 -7.67
CA SER A 158 7.85 -13.22 -6.58
C SER A 158 7.90 -14.67 -7.07
N GLU A 159 7.01 -15.04 -7.99
CA GLU A 159 6.96 -16.38 -8.55
C GLU A 159 8.16 -16.67 -9.47
N MET A 160 8.55 -15.70 -10.31
CA MET A 160 9.79 -15.80 -11.12
C MET A 160 11.04 -15.90 -10.25
N GLU A 161 11.12 -15.17 -9.14
CA GLU A 161 12.23 -15.25 -8.20
C GLU A 161 12.33 -16.66 -7.57
N LYS A 162 11.20 -17.23 -7.14
CA LYS A 162 11.15 -18.60 -6.62
C LYS A 162 11.60 -19.61 -7.67
N GLN A 163 11.12 -19.49 -8.90
CA GLN A 163 11.51 -20.36 -10.00
C GLN A 163 13.00 -20.22 -10.36
N THR A 164 13.53 -19.00 -10.33
CA THR A 164 14.94 -18.71 -10.60
C THR A 164 15.84 -19.28 -9.52
N LYS A 165 15.53 -19.05 -8.23
CA LYS A 165 16.25 -19.66 -7.10
C LYS A 165 16.26 -21.19 -7.21
N LYS A 166 15.11 -21.80 -7.53
CA LYS A 166 15.01 -23.25 -7.73
C LYS A 166 15.88 -23.75 -8.90
N LYS A 167 15.88 -23.06 -10.05
CA LYS A 167 16.69 -23.43 -11.22
C LYS A 167 18.20 -23.26 -10.99
N VAL A 168 18.60 -22.20 -10.28
CA VAL A 168 20.00 -21.98 -9.91
C VAL A 168 20.46 -23.06 -8.94
N LEU A 169 19.66 -23.38 -7.93
CA LEU A 169 19.94 -24.44 -6.97
C LEU A 169 20.06 -25.83 -7.64
N LEU A 170 19.17 -26.14 -8.59
CA LEU A 170 19.21 -27.39 -9.35
C LEU A 170 20.47 -27.56 -10.19
N LYS A 171 21.06 -26.48 -10.73
CA LYS A 171 22.26 -26.54 -11.56
C LYS A 171 23.51 -27.01 -10.80
N PHE A 172 23.56 -26.79 -9.49
CA PHE A 172 24.64 -27.28 -8.63
C PHE A 172 24.39 -28.70 -8.10
N GLN A 173 23.12 -29.14 -8.08
CA GLN A 173 22.69 -30.45 -7.53
C GLN A 173 22.92 -31.65 -8.45
N GLU A 174 23.27 -31.43 -9.72
CA GLU A 174 23.56 -32.51 -10.69
C GLU A 174 25.05 -32.85 -10.81
N ASN A 175 25.89 -32.43 -9.85
CA ASN A 175 27.31 -32.78 -9.90
C ASN A 175 27.54 -34.26 -9.56
N CYS A 176 28.64 -34.82 -10.06
CA CYS A 176 29.06 -36.19 -9.82
C CYS A 176 30.58 -36.33 -10.00
N TRP A 177 31.13 -37.48 -9.64
CA TRP A 177 32.55 -37.73 -9.82
C TRP A 177 32.91 -37.88 -11.31
N ASP A 178 33.99 -37.23 -11.73
CA ASP A 178 34.47 -37.20 -13.10
C ASP A 178 35.37 -38.40 -13.39
N SER A 179 34.92 -39.31 -14.26
CA SER A 179 35.72 -40.46 -14.67
C SER A 179 37.02 -40.08 -15.40
N PHE A 180 37.08 -38.89 -16.01
CA PHE A 180 38.29 -38.40 -16.68
C PHE A 180 39.28 -37.75 -15.72
N ALA A 181 38.84 -37.39 -14.51
CA ALA A 181 39.68 -36.82 -13.46
C ALA A 181 39.65 -37.71 -12.21
N CYS A 182 39.86 -39.01 -12.44
CA CYS A 182 39.84 -40.07 -11.44
C CYS A 182 41.12 -40.88 -11.52
N HIS A 183 41.81 -41.08 -10.40
CA HIS A 183 43.01 -41.92 -10.36
C HIS A 183 42.68 -43.38 -10.72
N ASN A 184 43.60 -44.07 -11.39
CA ASN A 184 43.38 -45.43 -11.92
C ASN A 184 43.06 -46.50 -10.86
N GLU A 185 43.49 -46.26 -9.62
CA GLU A 185 43.22 -47.13 -8.46
C GLU A 185 41.89 -46.84 -7.75
N LEU A 186 41.14 -45.84 -8.23
CA LEU A 186 39.78 -45.59 -7.81
C LEU A 186 38.80 -46.18 -8.83
N LYS A 187 37.66 -46.61 -8.33
CA LYS A 187 36.52 -47.02 -9.13
C LYS A 187 35.31 -46.19 -8.74
N ILE A 188 34.77 -45.47 -9.72
CA ILE A 188 33.46 -44.82 -9.60
C ILE A 188 32.37 -45.87 -9.85
N ILE A 189 31.35 -45.91 -9.00
CA ILE A 189 30.29 -46.93 -9.02
C ILE A 189 28.91 -46.26 -9.11
N GLY A 190 28.00 -46.89 -9.86
CA GLY A 190 26.60 -46.50 -9.99
C GLY A 190 26.34 -45.49 -11.08
N ASP A 191 25.10 -45.45 -11.59
CA ASP A 191 24.70 -44.65 -12.75
C ASP A 191 24.84 -43.14 -12.50
N LYS A 192 24.74 -42.72 -11.23
CA LYS A 192 24.91 -41.32 -10.81
C LYS A 192 26.37 -40.92 -10.56
N CYS A 193 27.32 -41.85 -10.64
CA CYS A 193 28.74 -41.59 -10.39
C CYS A 193 29.02 -40.93 -9.03
N LEU A 194 28.32 -41.33 -7.96
CA LEU A 194 28.45 -40.73 -6.62
C LEU A 194 29.32 -41.55 -5.67
N ILE A 195 29.52 -42.83 -5.96
CA ILE A 195 30.28 -43.74 -5.09
C ILE A 195 31.71 -43.87 -5.60
N VAL A 196 32.68 -43.70 -4.70
CA VAL A 196 34.10 -43.91 -4.99
C VAL A 196 34.59 -45.05 -4.12
N HIS A 197 35.31 -45.99 -4.74
CA HIS A 197 35.89 -47.15 -4.08
C HIS A 197 37.38 -47.27 -4.44
N HIS A 198 38.25 -47.31 -3.43
CA HIS A 198 39.67 -47.59 -3.61
C HIS A 198 39.89 -49.08 -3.85
N LYS A 199 40.28 -49.47 -5.07
CA LYS A 199 40.54 -50.87 -5.45
C LYS A 199 42.04 -51.24 -5.42
N GLY A 200 42.92 -50.24 -5.31
CA GLY A 200 44.36 -50.45 -5.28
C GLY A 200 44.89 -50.90 -3.91
N PRO A 201 46.21 -51.18 -3.83
CA PRO A 201 46.88 -51.44 -2.57
C PRO A 201 46.91 -50.20 -1.68
N THR A 202 46.91 -50.41 -0.36
CA THR A 202 47.15 -49.32 0.58
C THR A 202 48.57 -48.80 0.43
N GLY A 203 48.77 -47.49 0.63
CA GLY A 203 50.09 -46.85 0.61
C GLY A 203 50.21 -45.70 -0.37
N TRP A 204 49.19 -45.44 -1.18
CA TRP A 204 49.18 -44.34 -2.13
C TRP A 204 47.87 -43.55 -2.07
N ARG A 205 47.99 -42.23 -1.98
CA ARG A 205 46.85 -41.32 -1.98
C ARG A 205 46.31 -41.19 -3.39
N CYS A 206 45.06 -41.62 -3.58
CA CYS A 206 44.39 -41.65 -4.87
C CYS A 206 43.19 -40.74 -4.83
N SER A 207 43.09 -39.82 -5.80
CA SER A 207 42.09 -38.76 -5.78
C SER A 207 41.16 -38.78 -6.99
N VAL A 208 39.98 -38.20 -6.81
CA VAL A 208 39.01 -37.93 -7.88
C VAL A 208 38.39 -36.56 -7.69
N PHE A 209 38.21 -35.83 -8.78
CA PHE A 209 37.50 -34.57 -8.83
C PHE A 209 36.06 -34.75 -9.30
N ALA A 210 35.18 -33.84 -8.88
CA ALA A 210 33.86 -33.75 -9.48
C ALA A 210 33.93 -33.20 -10.91
N LYS A 211 32.85 -33.40 -11.66
CA LYS A 211 32.72 -33.04 -13.07
C LYS A 211 32.68 -31.54 -13.30
N TYR A 212 31.95 -30.83 -12.44
CA TYR A 212 31.76 -29.38 -12.58
C TYR A 212 32.42 -28.61 -11.43
N PRO A 213 32.97 -27.42 -11.73
CA PRO A 213 33.52 -26.56 -10.70
C PRO A 213 32.44 -25.86 -9.90
N ILE A 214 32.84 -25.37 -8.73
CA ILE A 214 32.15 -24.38 -7.94
C ILE A 214 32.49 -23.02 -8.54
N VAL A 215 31.45 -22.26 -8.90
CA VAL A 215 31.62 -20.91 -9.44
C VAL A 215 31.39 -19.93 -8.31
N LEU A 216 32.48 -19.40 -7.74
CA LEU A 216 32.42 -18.38 -6.69
C LEU A 216 32.15 -17.01 -7.32
N ASN A 217 30.88 -16.70 -7.59
CA ASN A 217 30.47 -15.42 -8.16
C ASN A 217 30.02 -14.44 -7.07
N LYS A 218 30.75 -13.32 -6.91
CA LYS A 218 30.42 -12.25 -5.94
C LYS A 218 29.02 -11.65 -6.11
N ARG A 219 28.42 -11.73 -7.30
CA ARG A 219 27.07 -11.20 -7.58
C ARG A 219 25.96 -12.17 -7.18
N LEU A 220 26.30 -13.41 -6.89
CA LEU A 220 25.37 -14.44 -6.48
C LEU A 220 25.58 -14.71 -4.98
N SER A 221 24.53 -14.53 -4.19
CA SER A 221 24.50 -14.93 -2.77
C SER A 221 24.24 -16.43 -2.65
N ASP A 222 24.91 -17.23 -3.48
CA ASP A 222 24.71 -18.66 -3.57
C ASP A 222 25.69 -19.38 -2.64
N PHE A 223 25.17 -20.38 -1.94
CA PHE A 223 25.94 -21.25 -1.06
C PHE A 223 26.15 -22.60 -1.76
N PHE A 224 27.40 -23.00 -1.97
CA PHE A 224 27.71 -24.33 -2.46
C PHE A 224 28.02 -25.24 -1.28
N TYR A 225 27.45 -26.44 -1.26
CA TYR A 225 27.64 -27.42 -0.19
C TYR A 225 27.53 -28.83 -0.74
N TYR A 226 28.36 -29.74 -0.23
CA TYR A 226 28.21 -31.17 -0.49
C TYR A 226 28.64 -31.99 0.73
N GLU A 227 28.08 -33.19 0.82
CA GLU A 227 28.41 -34.17 1.86
C GLU A 227 29.08 -35.39 1.25
N ILE A 228 29.86 -36.10 2.07
CA ILE A 228 30.25 -37.48 1.84
C ILE A 228 29.77 -38.34 3.01
N SER A 229 29.32 -39.55 2.70
CA SER A 229 29.04 -40.60 3.68
C SER A 229 30.10 -41.67 3.59
N VAL A 230 30.72 -42.00 4.73
CA VAL A 230 31.80 -43.00 4.78
C VAL A 230 31.19 -44.39 4.93
N MET A 231 31.23 -45.18 3.85
CA MET A 231 30.70 -46.54 3.82
C MET A 231 31.72 -47.56 4.32
N LYS A 232 32.99 -47.37 3.98
CA LYS A 232 34.10 -48.23 4.42
C LYS A 232 35.34 -47.38 4.60
N LYS A 233 36.09 -47.67 5.66
CA LYS A 233 37.40 -47.09 5.94
C LYS A 233 38.33 -48.18 6.45
N GLU A 234 39.53 -48.26 5.91
CA GLU A 234 40.56 -49.15 6.41
C GLU A 234 41.02 -48.73 7.83
N LYS A 235 41.20 -49.71 8.71
CA LYS A 235 41.47 -49.51 10.14
C LYS A 235 42.91 -49.12 10.46
N ASN A 236 43.87 -49.57 9.64
CA ASN A 236 45.30 -49.54 10.00
C ASN A 236 46.08 -48.40 9.35
N PHE A 237 45.44 -47.62 8.49
CA PHE A 237 46.12 -46.68 7.62
C PHE A 237 45.39 -45.35 7.52
N GLU A 238 46.05 -44.42 6.81
CA GLU A 238 45.72 -43.00 6.74
C GLU A 238 44.28 -42.69 6.30
N SER A 239 44.03 -41.40 6.22
CA SER A 239 42.73 -40.80 6.28
C SER A 239 42.02 -40.69 4.94
N ILE A 240 40.69 -40.65 5.00
CA ILE A 240 39.85 -40.12 3.92
C ILE A 240 39.94 -38.59 3.98
N ILE A 241 40.12 -37.94 2.83
CA ILE A 241 40.24 -36.48 2.74
C ILE A 241 39.30 -35.99 1.66
N PHE A 242 38.54 -34.94 1.94
CA PHE A 242 37.67 -34.32 0.95
C PHE A 242 37.67 -32.81 1.11
N GLY A 243 37.28 -32.10 0.06
CA GLY A 243 37.34 -30.64 0.10
C GLY A 243 37.14 -29.97 -1.24
N PHE A 244 37.72 -28.78 -1.37
CA PHE A 244 37.82 -28.01 -2.61
C PHE A 244 39.28 -27.84 -3.00
N ALA A 245 39.61 -28.02 -4.27
CA ALA A 245 40.94 -27.70 -4.79
C ALA A 245 40.88 -27.12 -6.21
N VAL A 246 41.93 -26.40 -6.59
CA VAL A 246 42.11 -25.87 -7.94
C VAL A 246 42.64 -26.98 -8.85
N LYS A 247 41.75 -27.62 -9.62
CA LYS A 247 42.02 -28.83 -10.43
C LYS A 247 43.23 -28.72 -11.38
N GLN A 248 43.50 -27.54 -11.93
CA GLN A 248 44.60 -27.33 -12.88
C GLN A 248 46.00 -27.41 -12.24
N GLN A 249 46.08 -27.26 -10.92
CA GLN A 249 47.33 -27.22 -10.16
C GLN A 249 47.57 -28.53 -9.40
N THR A 250 46.68 -29.52 -9.53
CA THR A 250 46.68 -30.70 -8.67
C THR A 250 46.77 -31.99 -9.47
N LYS A 251 47.66 -32.87 -9.02
CA LYS A 251 47.79 -34.23 -9.52
C LYS A 251 46.78 -35.15 -8.83
N LEU A 252 46.35 -36.19 -9.55
CA LEU A 252 45.41 -37.18 -9.01
C LEU A 252 46.10 -38.16 -8.04
N ASP A 253 47.41 -38.28 -8.13
CA ASP A 253 48.30 -39.02 -7.25
C ASP A 253 48.93 -38.09 -6.20
N GLY A 254 48.91 -38.53 -4.94
CA GLY A 254 49.60 -37.85 -3.85
C GLY A 254 48.71 -36.92 -3.03
N SER A 255 49.36 -35.94 -2.41
CA SER A 255 48.80 -35.22 -1.26
C SER A 255 48.22 -33.87 -1.67
N ILE A 256 47.09 -33.90 -2.39
CA ILE A 256 46.37 -32.72 -2.91
C ILE A 256 46.20 -31.62 -1.84
N HIS A 257 45.96 -32.00 -0.59
CA HIS A 257 45.71 -31.08 0.52
C HIS A 257 46.90 -30.20 0.93
N TYR A 258 48.13 -30.43 0.44
CA TYR A 258 49.26 -29.50 0.63
C TYR A 258 49.35 -28.43 -0.47
N GLU A 259 48.61 -28.58 -1.57
CA GLU A 259 48.66 -27.64 -2.68
C GLU A 259 47.92 -26.36 -2.31
N LYS A 260 48.52 -25.20 -2.66
CA LYS A 260 47.86 -23.91 -2.48
C LYS A 260 46.52 -23.86 -3.21
N GLY A 261 45.56 -23.17 -2.63
CA GLY A 261 44.18 -23.17 -3.11
C GLY A 261 43.41 -24.45 -2.78
N THR A 262 43.90 -25.27 -1.85
CA THR A 262 43.18 -26.44 -1.32
C THR A 262 42.62 -26.19 0.06
N TYR A 263 41.35 -26.55 0.26
CA TYR A 263 40.64 -26.48 1.53
C TYR A 263 40.03 -27.84 1.79
N ALA A 264 40.44 -28.54 2.85
CA ALA A 264 40.10 -29.94 3.03
C ALA A 264 39.85 -30.32 4.48
N PHE A 265 39.11 -31.41 4.64
CA PHE A 265 38.81 -32.03 5.93
C PHE A 265 39.17 -33.51 5.90
N GLU A 266 40.03 -33.89 6.83
CA GLU A 266 40.63 -35.20 6.92
C GLU A 266 39.97 -36.04 8.03
N SER A 267 39.85 -37.35 7.82
CA SER A 267 39.13 -38.25 8.73
C SER A 267 39.70 -38.36 10.14
N ASN A 268 40.96 -37.95 10.36
CA ASN A 268 41.55 -37.86 11.70
C ASN A 268 41.16 -36.57 12.45
N GLY A 269 40.37 -35.69 11.84
CA GLY A 269 39.93 -34.42 12.41
C GLY A 269 40.81 -33.23 12.04
N GLU A 270 41.74 -33.39 11.09
CA GLU A 270 42.55 -32.29 10.56
C GLU A 270 41.82 -31.44 9.54
N ILE A 271 42.00 -30.13 9.66
CA ILE A 271 41.49 -29.16 8.69
C ILE A 271 42.68 -28.52 7.98
N TRP A 272 42.59 -28.46 6.66
CA TRP A 272 43.58 -27.88 5.76
C TRP A 272 43.01 -26.63 5.13
N ILE A 273 43.73 -25.51 5.24
CA ILE A 273 43.33 -24.21 4.71
C ILE A 273 44.43 -23.69 3.81
N ASN A 274 44.12 -23.50 2.53
CA ASN A 274 45.05 -23.02 1.51
C ASN A 274 46.35 -23.85 1.40
N GLY A 275 46.26 -25.17 1.55
CA GLY A 275 47.43 -26.06 1.52
C GLY A 275 48.17 -26.19 2.86
N GLU A 276 47.74 -25.47 3.90
CA GLU A 276 48.39 -25.46 5.21
C GLU A 276 47.53 -26.14 6.27
N ARG A 277 48.17 -26.88 7.19
CA ARG A 277 47.50 -27.55 8.29
C ARG A 277 47.04 -26.51 9.31
N ASN A 278 45.74 -26.42 9.54
CA ASN A 278 45.13 -25.46 10.47
C ASN A 278 44.68 -26.12 11.80
N GLY A 279 45.45 -27.11 12.25
CA GLY A 279 45.21 -27.83 13.50
C GLY A 279 44.42 -29.13 13.34
N THR A 280 44.32 -29.86 14.44
CA THR A 280 43.63 -31.14 14.57
C THR A 280 42.68 -31.07 15.76
N ASN A 281 41.43 -31.48 15.58
CA ASN A 281 40.50 -31.68 16.69
C ASN A 281 39.96 -33.11 16.66
N ALA A 282 40.23 -33.89 17.70
CA ALA A 282 39.80 -35.28 17.79
C ALA A 282 38.28 -35.44 17.74
N GLU A 283 37.50 -34.46 18.22
CA GLU A 283 36.03 -34.49 18.15
C GLU A 283 35.52 -34.40 16.70
N TYR A 284 36.33 -33.82 15.82
CA TYR A 284 36.04 -33.69 14.39
C TYR A 284 36.42 -34.95 13.60
N SER A 285 37.17 -35.89 14.18
CA SER A 285 37.49 -37.15 13.51
C SER A 285 36.24 -37.90 13.08
N TYR A 286 36.27 -38.57 11.93
CA TYR A 286 35.11 -39.25 11.37
C TYR A 286 35.49 -40.59 10.73
N GLY A 287 34.52 -41.49 10.65
CA GLY A 287 34.74 -42.84 10.16
C GLY A 287 33.48 -43.47 9.59
N VAL A 288 33.48 -44.81 9.53
CA VAL A 288 32.36 -45.57 8.95
C VAL A 288 31.04 -45.22 9.63
N GLY A 289 30.05 -44.84 8.84
CA GLY A 289 28.71 -44.45 9.31
C GLY A 289 28.52 -42.94 9.51
N ASP A 290 29.61 -42.16 9.52
CA ASP A 290 29.50 -40.71 9.59
C ASP A 290 29.19 -40.09 8.21
N THR A 291 28.45 -38.98 8.26
CA THR A 291 28.28 -38.06 7.13
C THR A 291 28.99 -36.76 7.47
N VAL A 292 29.90 -36.32 6.61
CA VAL A 292 30.63 -35.06 6.78
C VAL A 292 30.47 -34.20 5.54
N GLY A 293 30.46 -32.89 5.71
CA GLY A 293 30.23 -31.97 4.59
C GLY A 293 31.08 -30.72 4.69
N ILE A 294 31.27 -30.09 3.53
CA ILE A 294 32.00 -28.84 3.36
C ILE A 294 31.18 -27.90 2.48
N GLY A 295 31.13 -26.63 2.86
CA GLY A 295 30.44 -25.59 2.10
C GLY A 295 31.25 -24.33 1.96
N VAL A 296 30.88 -23.53 0.97
CA VAL A 296 31.45 -22.20 0.74
C VAL A 296 30.34 -21.22 0.33
N ASN A 297 30.32 -20.07 1.00
CA ASN A 297 29.47 -18.96 0.61
C ASN A 297 30.15 -18.19 -0.54
N SER A 298 29.51 -18.07 -1.70
CA SER A 298 30.12 -17.43 -2.87
C SER A 298 30.38 -15.93 -2.69
N ALA A 299 29.58 -15.26 -1.86
CA ALA A 299 29.69 -13.83 -1.60
C ALA A 299 30.72 -13.51 -0.51
N THR A 300 30.62 -14.17 0.66
CA THR A 300 31.51 -13.91 1.80
C THR A 300 32.80 -14.71 1.74
N ARG A 301 32.85 -15.77 0.92
CA ARG A 301 33.94 -16.74 0.81
C ARG A 301 34.19 -17.55 2.07
N GLN A 302 33.27 -17.49 3.03
CA GLN A 302 33.36 -18.27 4.25
C GLN A 302 33.17 -19.75 3.95
N ILE A 303 34.07 -20.56 4.52
CA ILE A 303 34.05 -22.01 4.45
C ILE A 303 33.45 -22.54 5.75
N ILE A 304 32.58 -23.54 5.62
CA ILE A 304 32.06 -24.29 6.76
C ILE A 304 32.40 -25.76 6.61
N PHE A 305 32.59 -26.41 7.75
CA PHE A 305 32.65 -27.86 7.84
C PHE A 305 31.53 -28.37 8.74
N THR A 306 31.08 -29.59 8.48
CA THR A 306 29.95 -30.19 9.18
C THR A 306 30.21 -31.67 9.40
N LYS A 307 29.65 -32.20 10.49
CA LYS A 307 29.66 -33.63 10.80
C LYS A 307 28.30 -34.00 11.37
N ASN A 308 27.69 -35.03 10.80
CA ASN A 308 26.43 -35.61 11.21
C ASN A 308 25.29 -34.59 11.39
N GLY A 309 25.22 -33.60 10.50
CA GLY A 309 24.20 -32.56 10.53
C GLY A 309 24.49 -31.41 11.51
N LEU A 310 25.67 -31.38 12.13
CA LEU A 310 26.12 -30.29 12.99
C LEU A 310 27.27 -29.52 12.34
N ARG A 311 27.22 -28.19 12.41
CA ARG A 311 28.30 -27.30 11.97
C ARG A 311 29.46 -27.35 12.98
N LEU A 312 30.68 -27.48 12.47
CA LEU A 312 31.90 -27.42 13.27
C LEU A 312 32.28 -25.96 13.54
N ASP A 313 32.99 -25.69 14.62
CA ASP A 313 33.46 -24.33 14.93
C ASP A 313 34.64 -23.96 14.02
N THR A 314 34.31 -23.37 12.86
CA THR A 314 35.23 -23.06 11.76
C THR A 314 35.01 -21.65 11.22
N SER A 315 34.60 -20.74 12.10
CA SER A 315 34.04 -19.42 11.73
C SER A 315 35.01 -18.49 10.98
N ASP A 316 36.32 -18.71 11.12
CA ASP A 316 37.36 -17.81 10.60
C ASP A 316 37.93 -18.22 9.22
N PHE A 317 37.41 -19.29 8.60
CA PHE A 317 38.02 -19.83 7.39
C PHE A 317 37.42 -19.18 6.13
N LEU A 318 38.30 -18.59 5.32
CA LEU A 318 37.94 -17.91 4.08
C LEU A 318 38.71 -18.50 2.90
N VAL A 319 38.06 -18.56 1.73
CA VAL A 319 38.75 -18.78 0.47
C VAL A 319 39.61 -17.54 0.14
N ASP A 320 40.89 -17.78 -0.15
CA ASP A 320 41.87 -16.76 -0.48
C ASP A 320 41.42 -16.04 -1.77
N PRO A 321 41.38 -14.70 -1.77
CA PRO A 321 40.91 -13.93 -2.92
C PRO A 321 41.60 -14.19 -4.25
N SER A 322 42.87 -14.62 -4.23
CA SER A 322 43.64 -14.93 -5.44
C SER A 322 43.10 -16.12 -6.22
N PHE A 323 42.32 -17.00 -5.58
CA PHE A 323 41.73 -18.18 -6.21
C PHE A 323 40.24 -18.03 -6.51
N ALA A 324 39.64 -16.90 -6.17
CA ALA A 324 38.19 -16.75 -6.23
C ALA A 324 37.60 -16.68 -7.65
N ASP A 325 38.41 -16.32 -8.65
CA ASP A 325 38.05 -16.44 -10.07
C ASP A 325 38.42 -17.82 -10.62
N GLY A 326 39.07 -18.65 -9.80
CA GLY A 326 39.49 -20.01 -10.11
C GLY A 326 38.32 -20.99 -10.06
N SER A 327 38.35 -21.95 -10.99
CA SER A 327 37.43 -23.08 -10.98
C SER A 327 37.84 -24.04 -9.85
N PHE A 328 37.28 -23.86 -8.66
CA PHE A 328 37.39 -24.81 -7.56
C PHE A 328 36.60 -26.06 -7.89
N TYR A 329 37.12 -27.24 -7.59
CA TYR A 329 36.39 -28.49 -7.77
C TYR A 329 36.26 -29.20 -6.43
N PRO A 330 35.08 -29.77 -6.11
CA PRO A 330 34.97 -30.79 -5.10
C PRO A 330 35.91 -31.95 -5.43
N PHE A 331 36.58 -32.48 -4.41
CA PHE A 331 37.45 -33.64 -4.56
C PHE A 331 37.34 -34.57 -3.36
N VAL A 332 37.74 -35.82 -3.57
CA VAL A 332 38.02 -36.77 -2.49
C VAL A 332 39.32 -37.51 -2.79
N THR A 333 40.07 -37.79 -1.74
CA THR A 333 41.28 -38.61 -1.73
C THR A 333 41.05 -39.78 -0.79
N LEU A 334 41.29 -40.99 -1.29
CA LEU A 334 41.25 -42.24 -0.53
C LEU A 334 42.66 -42.83 -0.45
N PHE A 335 42.96 -43.51 0.66
CA PHE A 335 44.28 -44.09 0.91
C PHE A 335 44.22 -45.58 1.22
N GLY A 336 43.26 -45.98 2.05
CA GLY A 336 43.12 -47.35 2.49
C GLY A 336 42.54 -48.24 1.39
N SER A 337 43.09 -49.44 1.25
CA SER A 337 42.52 -50.42 0.33
C SER A 337 41.10 -50.78 0.78
N GLY A 338 40.15 -50.70 -0.16
CA GLY A 338 38.75 -50.93 0.12
C GLY A 338 38.00 -49.73 0.74
N ASP A 339 38.66 -48.59 0.95
CA ASP A 339 37.99 -47.34 1.34
C ASP A 339 36.85 -47.03 0.36
N LYS A 340 35.71 -46.63 0.90
CA LYS A 340 34.50 -46.41 0.11
C LYS A 340 33.67 -45.28 0.68
N ILE A 341 33.32 -44.33 -0.18
CA ILE A 341 32.47 -43.19 0.15
C ILE A 341 31.35 -43.02 -0.86
N GLU A 342 30.28 -42.34 -0.48
CA GLU A 342 29.23 -41.85 -1.36
C GLU A 342 29.10 -40.36 -1.18
N ALA A 343 29.15 -39.62 -2.29
CA ALA A 343 28.93 -38.18 -2.30
C ALA A 343 27.45 -37.85 -2.43
N ASN A 344 27.07 -36.75 -1.82
CA ASN A 344 25.77 -36.12 -1.95
C ASN A 344 26.00 -34.66 -2.32
N PHE A 345 25.78 -34.34 -3.60
CA PHE A 345 25.80 -32.96 -4.12
C PHE A 345 24.45 -32.25 -3.99
N GLY A 346 23.51 -32.85 -3.24
CA GLY A 346 22.18 -32.31 -2.94
C GLY A 346 21.04 -32.95 -3.74
N PRO A 347 19.80 -32.47 -3.56
CA PRO A 347 19.37 -31.44 -2.59
C PRO A 347 19.33 -31.87 -1.13
N ASN A 348 19.23 -33.18 -0.86
CA ASN A 348 18.81 -33.67 0.45
C ASN A 348 20.02 -33.94 1.34
N PHE A 349 20.41 -32.95 2.13
CA PHE A 349 21.55 -33.05 3.05
C PHE A 349 21.13 -33.51 4.44
N LYS A 350 22.08 -34.05 5.21
CA LYS A 350 21.91 -34.30 6.64
C LYS A 350 22.03 -33.00 7.44
N PHE A 351 22.90 -32.09 7.01
CA PHE A 351 22.97 -30.73 7.54
C PHE A 351 21.84 -29.86 6.99
N ASP A 352 21.17 -29.12 7.87
CA ASP A 352 20.13 -28.18 7.49
C ASP A 352 20.74 -26.84 7.08
N LEU A 353 20.77 -26.58 5.77
CA LEU A 353 21.28 -25.34 5.19
C LEU A 353 20.43 -24.11 5.58
N GLU A 354 19.20 -24.27 6.06
CA GLU A 354 18.37 -23.14 6.54
C GLU A 354 18.89 -22.55 7.86
N THR A 355 19.80 -23.25 8.53
CA THR A 355 20.43 -22.80 9.80
C THR A 355 21.63 -21.88 9.61
N LEU A 356 22.01 -21.56 8.36
CA LEU A 356 23.23 -20.81 8.03
C LEU A 356 23.14 -19.29 8.18
#